data_AF-A0A436HHX2-F1
#
_entry.id   AF-A0A436HHX2-F1
#
_cell.length_a   1.000
_cell.length_b   1.000
_cell.length_c   1.000
_cell.angle_alpha   90.00
_cell.angle_beta   90.00
_cell.angle_gamma   90.00
#
_symmetry.space_group_name_H-M   'P 1'
#
loop_
_entity.id
_entity.type
_entity.pdbx_description
1 polymer ?
#
loop_
_entity_poly.entity_id
_entity_poly.type
_entity_poly.pdbx_seq_one_letter_code
_entity_poly.pdbx_strand_id
1 'polypeptide(L)' 'MKIRPFTIEIAQSEIDDLKKRISTWREPDQLQAIGWAQGTEHEELRRLMQHWRTGFDW' A
#
# COMPACT_ATOMS: atom_id res chain seq x y z
N MET A 1 18.18 -27.46 -20.09
CA MET A 1 17.37 -26.48 -19.33
C MET A 1 16.66 -25.58 -20.33
N LYS A 2 15.32 -25.50 -20.31
CA LYS A 2 14.55 -24.62 -21.21
C LYS A 2 14.10 -23.38 -20.44
N ILE A 3 14.47 -22.20 -20.93
CA ILE A 3 13.98 -20.92 -20.43
C ILE A 3 12.60 -20.70 -21.03
N ARG A 4 11.62 -20.34 -20.19
CA ARG A 4 10.23 -20.05 -20.61
C ARG A 4 9.89 -18.61 -20.25
N PRO A 5 9.13 -17.90 -21.10
CA PRO A 5 8.62 -16.58 -20.76
C PRO A 5 7.66 -16.67 -19.58
N PHE A 6 7.61 -15.60 -18.80
CA PHE A 6 6.71 -15.43 -17.67
C PHE A 6 6.01 -14.09 -17.80
N THR A 7 4.69 -14.10 -17.64
CA THR A 7 3.85 -12.91 -17.61
C THR A 7 3.30 -12.77 -16.21
N ILE A 8 3.40 -11.58 -15.63
CA ILE A 8 2.75 -11.27 -14.36
C ILE A 8 1.27 -11.05 -14.64
N GLU A 9 0.42 -11.87 -14.01
CA GLU A 9 -1.02 -11.70 -14.05
C GLU A 9 -1.51 -11.51 -12.61
N ILE A 10 -2.12 -10.35 -12.34
CA ILE A 10 -2.72 -10.05 -11.05
C ILE A 10 -4.24 -10.15 -11.21
N ALA A 11 -4.86 -11.04 -10.44
CA ALA A 11 -6.31 -11.20 -10.49
C ALA A 11 -6.99 -9.94 -9.92
N GLN A 12 -8.09 -9.52 -10.56
CA GLN A 12 -8.88 -8.37 -10.09
C GLN A 12 -9.32 -8.53 -8.62
N SER A 13 -9.61 -9.76 -8.18
CA SER A 13 -9.96 -10.06 -6.80
C SER A 13 -8.86 -9.72 -5.79
N GLU A 14 -7.59 -9.83 -6.16
CA GLU A 14 -6.46 -9.47 -5.30
C GLU A 14 -6.37 -7.95 -5.14
N ILE A 15 -6.62 -7.20 -6.22
CA ILE A 15 -6.66 -5.73 -6.20
C ILE A 15 -7.86 -5.25 -5.36
N ASP A 16 -9.00 -5.91 -5.49
CA ASP A 16 -10.20 -5.58 -4.71
C ASP A 16 -9.99 -5.88 -3.21
N ASP A 17 -9.37 -7.00 -2.87
CA ASP A 17 -9.00 -7.32 -1.48
C ASP A 17 -8.01 -6.30 -0.90
N LEU A 18 -6.99 -5.92 -1.69
CA LEU A 18 -6.05 -4.87 -1.30
C LEU A 18 -6.77 -3.55 -0.97
N LYS A 19 -7.64 -3.08 -1.88
CA LYS A 19 -8.42 -1.83 -1.67
C LYS A 19 -9.30 -1.93 -0.44
N LYS A 20 -9.91 -3.10 -0.20
CA LYS A 20 -10.72 -3.36 1.00
C LYS A 20 -9.88 -3.27 2.27
N ARG A 21 -8.70 -3.89 2.33
CA ARG A 21 -7.81 -3.85 3.50
C ARG A 21 -7.32 -2.45 3.82
N ILE A 22 -6.92 -1.70 2.79
CA ILE A 22 -6.55 -0.29 2.94
C ILE A 22 -7.75 0.51 3.46
N SER A 23 -8.98 0.21 3.02
CA SER A 23 -10.15 0.96 3.47
C SER A 23 -10.50 0.80 4.95
N THR A 24 -10.08 -0.33 5.55
CA THR A 24 -10.37 -0.68 6.93
C THR A 24 -9.13 -0.64 7.82
N TRP A 25 -8.03 -0.08 7.31
CA TRP A 25 -6.78 -0.04 8.07
C TRP A 25 -6.97 0.79 9.33
N ARG A 26 -6.38 0.33 10.44
CA ARG A 26 -6.33 1.09 11.67
C ARG A 26 -5.11 1.99 11.61
N GLU A 27 -5.37 3.28 11.68
CA GLU A 27 -4.33 4.30 11.71
C GLU A 27 -3.51 4.20 13.01
N PRO A 28 -2.17 4.16 12.94
CA PRO A 28 -1.30 4.08 14.11
C PRO A 28 -1.13 5.47 14.75
N ASP A 29 -1.06 5.51 16.07
CA ASP A 29 -0.69 6.73 16.79
C ASP A 29 0.80 7.04 16.59
N GLN A 30 1.14 8.30 16.33
CA GLN A 30 2.53 8.78 16.29
C GLN A 30 2.71 10.02 17.18
N LEU A 31 3.85 10.10 17.88
CA LEU A 31 4.27 11.32 18.58
C LEU A 31 4.46 12.46 17.59
N GLN A 32 4.02 13.66 17.94
CA GLN A 32 4.20 14.83 17.07
C GLN A 32 5.69 15.22 16.98
N ALA A 33 6.07 15.80 15.84
CA ALA A 33 7.38 16.42 15.61
C ALA A 33 8.62 15.50 15.69
N ILE A 34 8.46 14.17 15.63
CA ILE A 34 9.61 13.24 15.55
C ILE A 34 9.99 12.88 14.10
N GLY A 35 9.16 13.24 13.11
CA GLY A 35 9.37 12.93 11.70
C GLY A 35 9.61 11.44 11.46
N TRP A 36 10.72 11.11 10.82
CA TRP A 36 11.12 9.73 10.47
C TRP A 36 11.98 9.04 11.53
N ALA A 37 12.22 9.66 12.69
CA ALA A 37 13.18 9.17 13.67
C ALA A 37 12.84 7.78 14.26
N GLN A 38 11.60 7.34 14.14
CA GLN A 38 11.12 6.04 14.64
C GLN A 38 10.48 5.16 13.56
N GLY A 39 10.84 5.39 12.30
CA GLY A 39 10.27 4.67 11.15
C GLY A 39 9.45 5.58 10.27
N THR A 40 8.52 4.99 9.52
CA THR A 40 7.69 5.73 8.56
C THR A 40 6.88 6.81 9.24
N GLU A 41 6.97 8.01 8.70
CA GLU A 41 6.18 9.15 9.16
C GLU A 41 4.70 8.97 8.80
N HIS A 42 3.83 9.31 9.74
CA HIS A 42 2.40 9.01 9.71
C HIS A 42 1.69 9.67 8.54
N GLU A 43 1.97 10.96 8.29
CA GLU A 43 1.36 11.68 7.17
C GLU A 43 1.78 11.07 5.83
N GLU A 44 3.06 10.69 5.68
CA GLU A 44 3.51 10.00 4.49
C GLU A 44 2.85 8.63 4.31
N LEU A 45 2.72 7.83 5.37
CA LEU A 45 2.02 6.55 5.32
C LEU A 45 0.55 6.74 4.90
N ARG A 46 -0.13 7.72 5.49
CA ARG A 46 -1.52 8.06 5.15
C ARG A 46 -1.65 8.50 3.69
N ARG A 47 -0.71 9.32 3.19
CA ARG A 47 -0.65 9.76 1.79
C ARG A 47 -0.51 8.58 0.84
N LEU A 48 0.38 7.63 1.15
CA LEU A 48 0.59 6.42 0.36
C LEU A 48 -0.64 5.51 0.35
N MET A 49 -1.25 5.28 1.51
CA MET A 49 -2.49 4.49 1.62
C MET A 49 -3.62 5.10 0.77
N GLN A 50 -3.78 6.42 0.81
CA GLN A 50 -4.77 7.10 -0.02
C GLN A 50 -4.46 6.95 -1.51
N HIS A 51 -3.19 7.10 -1.92
CA HIS A 51 -2.79 6.95 -3.31
C HIS A 51 -3.08 5.54 -3.84
N TRP A 52 -2.71 4.48 -3.10
CA TRP A 52 -2.99 3.10 -3.51
C TRP A 52 -4.48 2.76 -3.53
N ARG A 53 -5.27 3.39 -2.67
CA ARG A 53 -6.72 3.17 -2.65
C ARG A 53 -7.42 3.74 -3.87
N THR A 54 -7.05 4.95 -4.30
CA THR A 54 -7.89 5.71 -5.26
C THR A 54 -7.16 6.24 -6.49
N GLY A 55 -5.83 6.32 -6.48
CA GLY A 55 -5.06 7.00 -7.53
C GLY A 55 -4.09 6.11 -8.31
N PHE A 56 -3.71 4.96 -7.78
CA PHE A 56 -2.81 4.03 -8.46
C PHE A 56 -3.59 3.09 -9.40
N ASP A 57 -3.11 2.98 -10.64
CA ASP A 57 -3.63 2.06 -11.66
C ASP A 57 -2.80 0.76 -11.60
N TRP A 58 -3.41 -0.29 -11.02
CA TRP A 58 -2.81 -1.59 -10.77
C TRP A 58 -2.85 -2.48 -12.00
#